data_AF-A0A9X4M0Y8-F1
#
_entry.id   AF-A0A9X4M0Y8-F1
#
_cell.length_a   1.000
_cell.length_b   1.000
_cell.length_c   1.000
_cell.angle_alpha   90.00
_cell.angle_beta   90.00
_cell.angle_gamma   90.00
#
_symmetry.space_group_name_H-M   'P 1'
#
loop_
_entity.id
_entity.type
_entity.pdbx_description
1 polymer ?
#
loop_
_entity_poly.entity_id
_entity_poly.type
_entity_poly.pdbx_seq_one_letter_code
_entity_poly.pdbx_strand_id
1 'polypeptide(L)'
;MTDRSVPLTRARDQLTELVARVRFGGERIILTHYGKPAAVLLSPEAASQSGNAGRAADVIIQEVRLPAHAEQVWEALTDPRVRRWWAPVILDPVVDGEFNYLWLEDGPVDADLEGREVEDSESSSRGEVVGTVLEVISRELLRFTWTERSGLTTEVCITLREVDGHTRVIVQHQGTRDPAHERLWSRWSGDLAEQFAAARVRLGT
;
A
#
# COMPACT_ATOMS: atom_id res chain seq x y z
N MET A 1 9.00 30.49 -3.53
CA MET A 1 7.62 29.96 -3.60
C MET A 1 7.03 30.06 -2.22
N THR A 2 5.85 30.67 -2.07
CA THR A 2 5.18 30.80 -0.78
C THR A 2 4.04 29.78 -0.74
N ASP A 3 4.17 28.76 0.10
CA ASP A 3 3.15 27.72 0.24
C ASP A 3 2.00 28.24 1.10
N ARG A 4 0.79 28.31 0.53
CA ARG A 4 -0.41 28.81 1.23
C ARG A 4 -1.45 27.71 1.41
N SER A 5 -1.87 27.46 2.65
CA SER A 5 -2.92 26.49 2.97
C SER A 5 -4.32 27.13 2.93
N VAL A 6 -5.29 26.46 2.31
CA VAL A 6 -6.68 26.90 2.19
C VAL A 6 -7.63 25.71 2.45
N PRO A 7 -8.60 25.82 3.37
CA PRO A 7 -9.60 24.77 3.57
C PRO A 7 -10.46 24.54 2.32
N LEU A 8 -10.76 23.29 2.01
CA LEU A 8 -11.50 22.87 0.82
C LEU A 8 -12.88 23.53 0.73
N THR A 9 -13.55 23.69 1.88
CA THR A 9 -14.83 24.40 1.99
C THR A 9 -14.72 25.84 1.51
N ARG A 10 -13.63 26.56 1.85
CA ARG A 10 -13.38 27.91 1.35
C ARG A 10 -12.91 27.90 -0.10
N ALA A 11 -12.09 26.93 -0.47
CA ALA A 11 -11.55 26.83 -1.82
C ALA A 11 -12.64 26.66 -2.88
N ARG A 12 -13.72 25.94 -2.55
CA ARG A 12 -14.87 25.76 -3.44
C ARG A 12 -15.49 27.09 -3.86
N ASP A 13 -15.66 28.01 -2.92
CA ASP A 13 -16.38 29.26 -3.16
C ASP A 13 -15.51 30.32 -3.88
N GLN A 14 -14.18 30.14 -3.88
CA GLN A 14 -13.22 31.08 -4.47
C GLN A 14 -12.28 30.41 -5.51
N LEU A 15 -12.68 29.26 -6.06
CA LEU A 15 -11.80 28.42 -6.89
C LEU A 15 -11.21 29.20 -8.08
N THR A 16 -12.03 30.02 -8.74
CA THR A 16 -11.61 30.87 -9.87
C THR A 16 -10.47 31.80 -9.50
N GLU A 17 -10.54 32.44 -8.32
CA GLU A 17 -9.49 33.34 -7.83
C GLU A 17 -8.20 32.57 -7.51
N LEU A 18 -8.31 31.41 -6.85
CA LEU A 18 -7.16 30.57 -6.54
C LEU A 18 -6.45 30.08 -7.80
N VAL A 19 -7.21 29.70 -8.83
CA VAL A 19 -6.66 29.31 -10.13
C VAL A 19 -5.96 30.48 -10.81
N ALA A 20 -6.54 31.68 -10.80
CA ALA A 20 -5.89 32.87 -11.39
C ALA A 20 -4.57 33.20 -10.68
N ARG A 21 -4.55 33.12 -9.35
CA ARG A 21 -3.34 33.35 -8.53
C ARG A 21 -2.25 32.33 -8.80
N VAL A 22 -2.61 31.07 -8.98
CA VAL A 22 -1.68 29.99 -9.31
C VAL A 22 -1.14 30.16 -10.74
N ARG A 23 -2.03 30.44 -11.71
CA ARG A 23 -1.68 30.54 -13.14
C ARG A 23 -0.86 31.78 -13.48
N PHE A 24 -1.21 32.92 -12.89
CA PHE A 24 -0.59 34.21 -13.24
C PHE A 24 0.33 34.75 -12.15
N GLY A 25 0.10 34.38 -10.89
CA GLY A 25 0.91 34.82 -9.75
C GLY A 25 2.01 33.83 -9.34
N GLY A 26 2.05 32.63 -9.92
CA GLY A 26 3.05 31.60 -9.60
C GLY A 26 2.91 31.05 -8.18
N GLU A 27 1.74 31.19 -7.56
CA GLU A 27 1.48 30.67 -6.22
C GLU A 27 1.35 29.15 -6.19
N ARG A 28 1.72 28.55 -5.05
CA ARG A 28 1.42 27.14 -4.73
C ARG A 28 0.42 27.11 -3.58
N ILE A 29 -0.74 26.51 -3.82
CA ILE A 29 -1.85 26.51 -2.87
C ILE A 29 -2.18 25.09 -2.45
N ILE A 30 -2.09 24.81 -1.15
CA ILE A 30 -2.43 23.51 -0.56
C ILE A 30 -3.88 23.56 -0.11
N LEU A 31 -4.73 22.69 -0.66
CA LEU A 31 -6.11 22.53 -0.23
C LEU A 31 -6.15 21.54 0.94
N THR A 32 -6.85 21.90 2.03
CA THR A 32 -6.94 21.06 3.22
C THR A 32 -8.37 20.61 3.52
N HIS A 33 -8.55 19.38 3.98
CA HIS A 33 -9.82 18.85 4.48
C HIS A 33 -9.63 18.44 5.94
N TYR A 34 -10.42 19.02 6.85
CA TYR A 34 -10.22 18.91 8.31
C TYR A 34 -8.78 19.19 8.76
N GLY A 35 -8.15 20.22 8.17
CA GLY A 35 -6.78 20.64 8.51
C GLY A 35 -5.68 19.74 7.92
N LYS A 36 -6.02 18.63 7.26
CA LYS A 36 -5.06 17.75 6.58
C LYS A 36 -4.94 18.11 5.09
N PRO A 37 -3.73 18.12 4.50
CA PRO A 37 -3.57 18.30 3.05
C PRO A 37 -4.40 17.27 2.26
N ALA A 38 -5.14 17.75 1.27
CA ALA A 38 -6.03 16.94 0.44
C ALA A 38 -5.72 17.09 -1.07
N ALA A 39 -5.29 18.28 -1.50
CA ALA A 39 -4.88 18.54 -2.88
C ALA A 39 -3.91 19.73 -2.96
N VAL A 40 -3.29 19.94 -4.11
CA VAL A 40 -2.45 21.12 -4.37
C VAL A 40 -2.82 21.72 -5.72
N LEU A 41 -2.90 23.05 -5.79
CA LEU A 41 -3.01 23.81 -7.03
C LEU A 41 -1.62 24.32 -7.40
N LEU A 42 -1.20 24.01 -8.64
CA LEU A 42 0.09 24.38 -9.22
C LEU A 42 -0.12 25.02 -10.59
N SER A 43 0.79 25.93 -10.99
CA SER A 43 0.80 26.43 -12.36
C SER A 43 1.17 25.30 -13.32
N PRO A 44 0.77 25.33 -14.60
CA PRO A 44 1.14 24.29 -15.57
C PRO A 44 2.66 24.09 -15.69
N GLU A 45 3.43 25.17 -15.58
CA GLU A 45 4.88 25.19 -15.61
C GLU A 45 5.47 24.60 -14.33
N ALA A 46 4.92 24.97 -13.16
CA ALA A 46 5.30 24.40 -11.87
C ALA A 46 4.94 22.92 -11.77
N ALA A 47 3.84 22.47 -12.40
CA ALA A 47 3.46 21.07 -12.51
C ALA A 47 4.45 20.29 -13.40
N SER A 48 4.91 20.90 -14.50
CA SER A 48 5.91 20.30 -15.42
C SER A 48 7.31 20.25 -14.82
N GLN A 49 7.72 21.28 -14.05
CA GLN A 49 9.00 21.34 -13.33
C GLN A 49 9.00 20.53 -12.03
N SER A 50 7.80 20.26 -11.47
CA SER A 50 7.58 19.31 -10.38
C SER A 50 7.66 17.86 -10.85
N GLY A 51 8.69 17.50 -11.63
CA GLY A 51 9.10 16.10 -11.84
C GLY A 51 9.41 15.34 -10.54
N ASN A 52 9.35 16.02 -9.38
CA ASN A 52 9.43 15.45 -8.04
C ASN A 52 8.25 15.83 -7.10
N ALA A 53 7.25 16.58 -7.59
CA ALA A 53 6.05 16.96 -6.81
C ALA A 53 4.71 16.67 -7.55
N GLY A 54 4.78 16.06 -8.73
CA GLY A 54 3.72 15.25 -9.35
C GLY A 54 3.72 13.80 -8.89
N ARG A 55 4.06 13.53 -7.62
CA ARG A 55 4.01 12.20 -6.98
C ARG A 55 2.68 11.98 -6.26
N ALA A 56 1.60 12.56 -6.78
CA ALA A 56 0.32 11.85 -6.82
C ALA A 56 0.44 10.80 -7.94
N ALA A 57 1.42 9.90 -7.76
CA ALA A 57 1.50 8.68 -8.53
C ALA A 57 0.18 7.94 -8.30
N ASP A 58 -0.23 7.11 -9.23
CA ASP A 58 -1.28 6.13 -9.01
C ASP A 58 -0.99 5.41 -7.68
N VAL A 59 -1.74 5.79 -6.64
CA VAL A 59 -1.62 5.26 -5.29
C VAL A 59 -2.93 4.56 -5.00
N ILE A 60 -2.88 3.23 -4.95
CA ILE A 60 -4.00 2.45 -4.47
C ILE A 60 -3.91 2.46 -2.94
N ILE A 61 -4.97 2.90 -2.27
CA ILE A 61 -5.07 2.91 -0.82
C ILE A 61 -6.18 1.98 -0.41
N GLN A 62 -5.85 1.03 0.46
CA GLN A 62 -6.83 0.21 1.14
C GLN A 62 -6.71 0.39 2.64
N GLU A 63 -7.86 0.48 3.29
CA GLU A 63 -7.98 0.60 4.73
C GLU A 63 -8.82 -0.55 5.27
N VAL A 64 -8.32 -1.21 6.31
CA VAL A 64 -9.02 -2.27 7.03
C VAL A 64 -8.95 -1.99 8.52
N ARG A 65 -10.03 -2.30 9.24
CA ARG A 65 -10.08 -2.28 10.69
C ARG A 65 -10.04 -3.70 11.21
N LEU A 66 -9.02 -4.01 11.99
CA LEU A 66 -8.84 -5.32 12.60
C LEU A 66 -9.16 -5.24 14.09
N PRO A 67 -9.96 -6.17 14.66
CA PRO A 67 -10.27 -6.19 16.08
C PRO A 67 -9.12 -6.69 16.98
N ALA A 68 -7.87 -6.41 16.63
CA ALA A 68 -6.66 -6.85 17.34
C ALA A 68 -5.76 -5.65 17.65
N HIS A 69 -4.86 -5.80 18.62
CA HIS A 69 -3.86 -4.78 18.94
C HIS A 69 -2.76 -4.69 17.88
N ALA A 70 -2.09 -3.55 17.78
CA ALA A 70 -1.11 -3.31 16.72
C ALA A 70 0.05 -4.32 16.76
N GLU A 71 0.41 -4.80 17.96
CA GLU A 71 1.40 -5.87 18.17
C GLU A 71 1.00 -7.18 17.50
N GLN A 72 -0.24 -7.64 17.70
CA GLN A 72 -0.73 -8.88 17.10
C GLN A 72 -0.79 -8.78 15.57
N VAL A 73 -1.20 -7.60 15.06
CA VAL A 73 -1.21 -7.34 13.62
C VAL A 73 0.21 -7.29 13.05
N TRP A 74 1.15 -6.69 13.79
CA TRP A 74 2.55 -6.62 13.40
C TRP A 74 3.21 -8.01 13.33
N GLU A 75 2.96 -8.86 14.32
CA GLU A 75 3.44 -10.24 14.32
C GLU A 75 2.88 -11.02 13.13
N ALA A 76 1.57 -10.90 12.86
CA ALA A 76 0.94 -11.52 11.70
C ALA A 76 1.47 -11.01 10.34
N LEU A 77 2.08 -9.82 10.31
CA LEU A 77 2.74 -9.24 9.12
C LEU A 77 4.21 -9.65 8.98
N THR A 78 4.92 -9.82 10.10
CA THR A 78 6.40 -9.86 10.09
C THR A 78 6.99 -11.17 10.57
N ASP A 79 6.31 -11.91 11.45
CA ASP A 79 6.82 -13.18 11.97
C ASP A 79 6.38 -14.34 11.06
N PRO A 80 7.32 -15.03 10.38
CA PRO A 80 7.01 -16.13 9.47
C PRO A 80 6.30 -17.32 10.14
N ARG A 81 6.38 -17.45 11.47
CA ARG A 81 5.72 -18.55 12.22
C ARG A 81 4.21 -18.39 12.27
N VAL A 82 3.72 -17.16 12.27
CA VAL A 82 2.28 -16.82 12.36
C VAL A 82 1.74 -16.24 11.05
N ARG A 83 2.60 -15.69 10.19
CA ARG A 83 2.26 -15.20 8.85
C ARG A 83 1.94 -16.34 7.88
N ARG A 84 0.74 -16.89 8.00
CA ARG A 84 0.23 -17.95 7.11
C ARG A 84 -0.65 -17.43 5.98
N TRP A 85 -1.25 -16.25 6.17
CA TRP A 85 -2.21 -15.67 5.23
C TRP A 85 -1.54 -15.04 4.00
N TRP A 86 -0.30 -14.55 4.18
CA TRP A 86 0.51 -13.95 3.13
C TRP A 86 1.63 -14.91 2.70
N ALA A 87 1.42 -16.23 2.75
CA ALA A 87 2.41 -17.22 2.35
C ALA A 87 2.11 -17.76 0.93
N PRO A 88 3.14 -18.09 0.12
CA PRO A 88 4.58 -18.07 0.43
C PRO A 88 5.23 -16.69 0.22
N VAL A 89 5.64 -16.05 1.33
CA VAL A 89 6.42 -14.80 1.33
C VAL A 89 7.66 -14.92 2.20
N ILE A 90 8.80 -14.56 1.62
CA ILE A 90 10.00 -14.21 2.37
C ILE A 90 9.93 -12.71 2.61
N LEU A 91 9.99 -12.32 3.88
CA LEU A 91 10.04 -10.91 4.27
C LEU A 91 10.92 -10.84 5.51
N ASP A 92 12.07 -10.20 5.35
CA ASP A 92 13.00 -9.84 6.41
C ASP A 92 12.70 -8.40 6.85
N PRO A 93 12.02 -8.19 7.99
CA PRO A 93 11.50 -6.88 8.40
C PRO A 93 12.60 -6.01 9.04
N VAL A 94 13.70 -5.81 8.31
CA VAL A 94 14.79 -4.89 8.64
C VAL A 94 15.07 -4.01 7.43
N VAL A 95 15.63 -2.81 7.63
CA VAL A 95 16.03 -1.96 6.49
C VAL A 95 17.06 -2.72 5.65
N ASP A 96 16.89 -2.64 4.33
CA ASP A 96 17.63 -3.41 3.31
C ASP A 96 17.36 -4.92 3.31
N GLY A 97 16.40 -5.39 4.12
CA GLY A 97 15.95 -6.78 4.15
C GLY A 97 15.24 -7.20 2.86
N GLU A 98 15.25 -8.51 2.59
CA GLU A 98 14.65 -9.08 1.38
C GLU A 98 13.13 -9.21 1.49
N PHE A 99 12.45 -8.92 0.38
CA PHE A 99 11.06 -9.26 0.16
C PHE A 99 10.96 -10.14 -1.10
N ASN A 100 10.35 -11.32 -0.99
CA ASN A 100 10.03 -12.18 -2.12
C ASN A 100 8.65 -12.79 -1.93
N TYR A 101 7.75 -12.53 -2.87
CA TYR A 101 6.40 -13.07 -2.89
C TYR A 101 6.20 -13.90 -4.14
N LEU A 102 5.85 -15.17 -3.93
CA LEU A 102 5.49 -16.10 -5.00
C LEU A 102 3.98 -16.28 -5.01
N TRP A 103 3.35 -16.07 -6.16
CA TRP A 103 1.93 -16.43 -6.34
C TRP A 103 1.78 -17.45 -7.46
N LEU A 104 0.78 -18.31 -7.29
CA LEU A 104 0.30 -19.20 -8.35
C LEU A 104 -0.87 -18.52 -9.04
N GLU A 105 -0.86 -18.46 -10.37
CA GLU A 105 -1.98 -17.90 -11.13
C GLU A 105 -3.31 -18.66 -10.86
N ASP A 106 -3.22 -19.96 -10.56
CA ASP A 106 -4.36 -20.87 -10.37
C ASP A 106 -5.06 -20.77 -8.99
N GLY A 107 -4.67 -19.83 -8.13
CA GLY A 107 -5.32 -19.58 -6.84
C GLY A 107 -4.62 -20.20 -5.62
N PRO A 108 -5.19 -19.99 -4.41
CA PRO A 108 -4.52 -20.39 -3.18
C PRO A 108 -4.35 -21.91 -3.16
N VAL A 109 -3.12 -22.36 -2.92
CA VAL A 109 -2.90 -23.75 -2.50
C VAL A 109 -3.47 -23.83 -1.08
N ASP A 110 -4.50 -24.63 -0.88
CA ASP A 110 -4.84 -25.07 0.47
C ASP A 110 -3.57 -25.60 1.11
N ALA A 111 -3.11 -24.94 2.17
CA ALA A 111 -1.91 -25.30 2.92
C ALA A 111 -2.00 -26.70 3.58
N ASP A 112 -3.11 -27.40 3.38
CA ASP A 112 -3.41 -28.75 3.88
C ASP A 112 -3.13 -29.87 2.85
N LEU A 113 -2.50 -29.58 1.71
CA LEU A 113 -2.09 -30.59 0.73
C LEU A 113 -0.70 -31.18 1.04
N GLU A 114 -0.51 -31.72 2.24
CA GLU A 114 0.58 -32.67 2.47
C GLU A 114 0.23 -34.00 1.77
N GLY A 115 0.88 -34.29 0.65
CA GLY A 115 0.96 -35.66 0.11
C GLY A 115 0.25 -35.99 -1.19
N ARG A 116 -0.14 -35.02 -2.02
CA ARG A 116 -0.48 -35.31 -3.43
C ARG A 116 0.70 -34.94 -4.32
N GLU A 117 1.32 -35.94 -4.94
CA GLU A 117 2.17 -35.76 -6.11
C GLU A 117 1.34 -35.04 -7.17
N VAL A 118 1.69 -33.77 -7.40
CA VAL A 118 1.11 -32.98 -8.49
C VAL A 118 1.80 -33.48 -9.75
N GLU A 119 1.07 -34.22 -10.59
CA GLU A 119 1.51 -34.55 -11.94
C GLU A 119 1.89 -33.26 -12.68
N ASP A 120 3.10 -33.26 -13.24
CA ASP A 120 3.73 -32.18 -14.02
C ASP A 120 2.77 -31.64 -15.09
N SER A 121 1.96 -30.67 -14.70
CA SER A 121 1.21 -29.83 -15.62
C SER A 121 2.03 -28.56 -15.83
N GLU A 122 2.82 -28.51 -16.91
CA GLU A 122 3.69 -27.41 -17.34
C GLU A 122 2.95 -26.08 -17.67
N SER A 123 1.82 -25.78 -17.02
CA SER A 123 0.99 -24.61 -17.34
C SER A 123 0.40 -23.85 -16.14
N SER A 124 0.95 -24.03 -14.94
CA SER A 124 0.73 -23.04 -13.88
C SER A 124 1.82 -21.98 -13.98
N SER A 125 1.51 -20.85 -14.61
CA SER A 125 2.43 -19.70 -14.64
C SER A 125 2.61 -19.18 -13.21
N ARG A 126 3.77 -19.45 -12.62
CA ARG A 126 4.16 -18.89 -11.32
C ARG A 126 4.63 -17.47 -11.55
N GLY A 127 4.04 -16.53 -10.80
CA GLY A 127 4.52 -15.16 -10.75
C GLY A 127 5.42 -14.96 -9.54
N GLU A 128 6.49 -14.18 -9.73
CA GLU A 128 7.42 -13.79 -8.68
C GLU A 128 7.48 -12.26 -8.63
N VAL A 129 7.42 -11.74 -7.41
CA VAL A 129 7.69 -10.34 -7.08
C VAL A 129 8.81 -10.34 -6.07
N VAL A 130 9.82 -9.53 -6.34
CA VAL A 130 10.94 -9.31 -5.44
C VAL A 130 10.94 -7.87 -4.96
N GLY A 131 11.65 -7.61 -3.86
CA GLY A 131 11.73 -6.28 -3.30
C GLY A 131 12.73 -6.19 -2.16
N THR A 132 12.86 -4.96 -1.68
CA THR A 132 13.76 -4.60 -0.58
C THR A 132 12.99 -3.74 0.40
N VAL A 133 13.16 -4.04 1.68
CA VAL A 133 12.55 -3.27 2.76
C VAL A 133 13.27 -1.94 2.88
N LEU A 134 12.51 -0.86 2.73
CA LEU A 134 12.99 0.53 2.73
C LEU A 134 12.94 1.16 4.11
N GLU A 135 11.94 0.78 4.92
CA GLU A 135 11.70 1.38 6.23
C GLU A 135 10.89 0.46 7.13
N VAL A 136 11.30 0.38 8.39
CA VAL A 136 10.63 -0.41 9.42
C VAL A 136 10.55 0.40 10.69
N ILE A 137 9.32 0.66 11.15
CA ILE A 137 9.04 1.17 12.49
C ILE A 137 8.18 0.11 13.14
N SER A 138 8.76 -0.60 14.10
CA SER A 138 8.10 -1.71 14.81
C SER A 138 6.69 -1.32 15.26
N ARG A 139 5.69 -2.11 14.86
CA ARG A 139 4.26 -1.95 15.17
C ARG A 139 3.57 -0.72 14.55
N GLU A 140 4.25 0.01 13.67
CA GLU A 140 3.70 1.23 13.06
C GLU A 140 3.82 1.26 11.55
N LEU A 141 4.96 0.85 10.98
CA LEU A 141 5.26 1.07 9.57
C LEU A 141 6.14 -0.04 9.02
N LEU A 142 5.73 -0.59 7.88
CA LEU A 142 6.57 -1.42 7.02
C LEU A 142 6.47 -0.88 5.59
N ARG A 143 7.60 -0.46 5.02
CA ARG A 143 7.68 0.04 3.64
C ARG A 143 8.73 -0.74 2.86
N PHE A 144 8.39 -1.18 1.67
CA PHE A 144 9.25 -2.00 0.83
C PHE A 144 8.97 -1.77 -0.65
N THR A 145 9.92 -2.13 -1.51
CA THR A 145 9.70 -2.12 -2.96
C THR A 145 8.95 -3.36 -3.42
N TRP A 146 8.24 -3.22 -4.53
CA TRP A 146 7.53 -4.30 -5.20
C TRP A 146 7.94 -4.27 -6.67
N THR A 147 8.85 -5.16 -7.04
CA THR A 147 9.40 -5.31 -8.39
C THR A 147 8.84 -6.55 -9.03
N GLU A 148 8.06 -6.35 -10.09
CA GLU A 148 7.51 -7.45 -10.88
C GLU A 148 8.53 -7.96 -11.91
N ARG A 149 8.23 -9.12 -12.49
CA ARG A 149 8.99 -9.69 -13.62
C ARG A 149 9.14 -8.74 -14.82
N SER A 150 8.19 -7.82 -15.01
CA SER A 150 8.27 -6.78 -16.05
C SER A 150 9.43 -5.79 -15.84
N GLY A 151 10.04 -5.78 -14.65
CA GLY A 151 11.02 -4.80 -14.20
C GLY A 151 10.40 -3.53 -13.62
N LEU A 152 9.07 -3.39 -13.66
CA LEU A 152 8.39 -2.28 -13.01
C LEU A 152 8.58 -2.39 -11.49
N THR A 153 9.19 -1.36 -10.90
CA THR A 153 9.37 -1.25 -9.45
C THR A 153 8.43 -0.20 -8.89
N THR A 154 7.66 -0.61 -7.90
CA THR A 154 6.67 0.18 -7.18
C THR A 154 6.99 0.17 -5.68
N GLU A 155 6.27 0.97 -4.89
CA GLU A 155 6.47 1.03 -3.43
C GLU A 155 5.20 0.61 -2.70
N VAL A 156 5.33 -0.29 -1.73
CA VAL A 156 4.24 -0.69 -0.84
C VAL A 156 4.53 -0.18 0.57
N CYS A 157 3.53 0.40 1.20
CA CYS A 157 3.59 0.96 2.53
C CYS A 157 2.41 0.44 3.36
N ILE A 158 2.71 -0.26 4.45
CA ILE A 158 1.74 -0.75 5.42
C ILE A 158 1.90 0.07 6.69
N THR A 159 0.87 0.82 7.07
CA THR A 159 0.81 1.60 8.31
C THR A 159 -0.20 1.00 9.27
N LEU A 160 0.20 0.82 10.52
CA LEU A 160 -0.66 0.39 11.61
C LEU A 160 -0.96 1.57 12.54
N ARG A 161 -2.23 1.75 12.91
CA ARG A 161 -2.66 2.74 13.90
C ARG A 161 -3.64 2.10 14.87
N GLU A 162 -3.29 2.06 16.14
CA GLU A 162 -4.20 1.61 17.19
C GLU A 162 -5.25 2.70 17.48
N VAL A 163 -6.53 2.31 17.49
CA VAL A 163 -7.69 3.17 17.72
C VAL A 163 -8.74 2.38 18.50
N ASP A 164 -9.05 2.80 19.72
CA ASP A 164 -10.14 2.25 20.54
C ASP A 164 -10.13 0.71 20.69
N GLY A 165 -8.95 0.10 20.86
CA GLY A 165 -8.80 -1.36 21.00
C GLY A 165 -8.87 -2.14 19.67
N HIS A 166 -8.89 -1.43 18.55
CA HIS A 166 -8.76 -1.96 17.20
C HIS A 166 -7.47 -1.44 16.55
N THR A 167 -6.99 -2.13 15.52
CA THR A 167 -5.91 -1.64 14.67
C THR A 167 -6.45 -1.28 13.30
N ARG A 168 -6.26 -0.03 12.91
CA ARG A 168 -6.46 0.46 11.55
C ARG A 168 -5.20 0.15 10.75
N VAL A 169 -5.34 -0.73 9.76
CA VAL A 169 -4.29 -1.09 8.80
C VAL A 169 -4.55 -0.28 7.54
N ILE A 170 -3.56 0.49 7.11
CA ILE A 170 -3.60 1.26 5.87
C ILE A 170 -2.51 0.70 4.99
N VAL A 171 -2.90 0.15 3.84
CA VAL A 171 -1.97 -0.32 2.84
C VAL A 171 -2.01 0.63 1.65
N GLN A 172 -0.86 1.14 1.27
CA GLN A 172 -0.69 2.04 0.14
C GLN A 172 0.27 1.41 -0.86
N HIS A 173 -0.12 1.34 -2.12
CA HIS A 173 0.73 0.89 -3.21
C HIS A 173 0.91 2.03 -4.19
N GLN A 174 2.15 2.52 -4.35
CA GLN A 174 2.48 3.68 -5.19
C GLN A 174 3.23 3.26 -6.45
N GLY A 175 2.87 3.87 -7.58
CA GLY A 175 3.56 3.71 -8.87
C GLY A 175 2.90 2.72 -9.82
N THR A 176 1.65 2.33 -9.55
CA THR A 176 0.92 1.31 -10.30
C THR A 176 0.28 1.93 -11.55
N ARG A 177 0.93 1.84 -12.71
CA ARG A 177 0.35 2.34 -13.99
C ARG A 177 -0.38 1.28 -14.82
N ASP A 178 -0.43 0.03 -14.35
CA ASP A 178 -0.96 -1.11 -15.10
C ASP A 178 -2.30 -1.63 -14.50
N PRO A 179 -3.41 -1.64 -15.25
CA PRO A 179 -4.68 -2.26 -14.83
C PRO A 179 -4.59 -3.75 -14.50
N ALA A 180 -3.59 -4.49 -15.02
CA ALA A 180 -3.33 -5.88 -14.62
C ALA A 180 -2.77 -5.96 -13.19
N HIS A 181 -1.98 -4.97 -12.80
CA HIS A 181 -1.44 -4.82 -11.46
C HIS A 181 -2.54 -4.52 -10.44
N GLU A 182 -3.51 -3.67 -10.81
CA GLU A 182 -4.68 -3.38 -9.97
C GLU A 182 -5.52 -4.63 -9.66
N ARG A 183 -5.59 -5.60 -10.58
CA ARG A 183 -6.27 -6.90 -10.34
C ARG A 183 -5.49 -7.80 -9.39
N LEU A 184 -4.16 -7.90 -9.55
CA LEU A 184 -3.30 -8.64 -8.63
C LEU A 184 -3.37 -8.05 -7.22
N TRP A 185 -3.31 -6.71 -7.13
CA TRP A 185 -3.48 -5.97 -5.90
C TRP A 185 -4.83 -6.24 -5.26
N SER A 186 -5.93 -6.08 -5.99
CA SER A 186 -7.28 -6.32 -5.49
C SER A 186 -7.49 -7.76 -5.00
N ARG A 187 -6.77 -8.74 -5.57
CA ARG A 187 -6.82 -10.14 -5.13
C ARG A 187 -6.01 -10.38 -3.85
N TRP A 188 -4.87 -9.72 -3.71
CA TRP A 188 -4.06 -9.75 -2.48
C TRP A 188 -4.75 -8.97 -1.34
N SER A 189 -5.32 -7.81 -1.66
CA SER A 189 -5.79 -6.83 -0.70
C SER A 189 -7.28 -6.98 -0.38
N GLY A 190 -8.09 -7.44 -1.34
CA GLY A 190 -9.55 -7.50 -1.27
C GLY A 190 -10.10 -8.33 -0.12
N ASP A 191 -9.26 -9.19 0.47
CA ASP A 191 -9.67 -10.11 1.53
C ASP A 191 -8.79 -10.04 2.78
N LEU A 192 -8.01 -8.95 2.94
CA LEU A 192 -7.18 -8.72 4.13
C LEU A 192 -7.98 -8.90 5.43
N ALA A 193 -9.24 -8.45 5.48
CA ALA A 193 -10.07 -8.61 6.67
C ALA A 193 -10.44 -10.08 6.95
N GLU A 194 -10.87 -10.84 5.94
CA GLU A 194 -11.24 -12.26 6.12
C GLU A 194 -10.01 -13.15 6.30
N GLN A 195 -8.91 -12.86 5.61
CA GLN A 195 -7.64 -13.56 5.74
C GLN A 195 -7.01 -13.34 7.13
N PHE A 196 -7.05 -12.10 7.66
CA PHE A 196 -6.66 -11.85 9.05
C PHE A 196 -7.66 -12.48 10.05
N ALA A 197 -8.96 -12.50 9.75
CA ALA A 197 -9.96 -13.15 10.61
C ALA A 197 -9.77 -14.67 10.65
N ALA A 198 -9.46 -15.31 9.52
CA ALA A 198 -9.11 -16.72 9.42
C ALA A 198 -7.80 -17.05 10.16
N ALA A 199 -6.81 -16.16 10.10
CA ALA A 199 -5.61 -16.26 10.92
C ALA A 199 -5.94 -16.12 12.43
N ARG A 200 -6.87 -15.23 12.78
CA ARG A 200 -7.32 -15.00 14.16
C ARG A 200 -8.07 -16.19 14.77
N VAL A 201 -8.79 -16.99 13.98
CA VAL A 201 -9.40 -18.26 14.45
C VAL A 201 -8.34 -19.23 15.00
N ARG A 202 -7.06 -19.06 14.63
CA ARG A 202 -5.95 -19.92 15.07
C ARG A 202 -4.95 -19.24 16.02
N LEU A 203 -5.03 -17.91 16.20
CA LEU A 203 -4.27 -17.15 17.20
C LEU A 203 -5.12 -17.04 18.47
N GLY A 204 -5.09 -18.11 19.27
CA GLY A 204 -6.01 -18.38 20.36
C GLY A 204 -6.35 -17.22 21.32
N THR A 205 -7.58 -17.30 21.83
CA THR A 205 -7.94 -16.93 23.21
C THR A 205 -6.94 -17.44 24.23
#